data_AF-A0A448XCG5-F1
#
_entry.id   AF-A0A448XCG5-F1
#
_cell.length_a   1.000
_cell.length_b   1.000
_cell.length_c   1.000
_cell.angle_alpha   90.00
_cell.angle_beta   90.00
_cell.angle_gamma   90.00
#
_symmetry.space_group_name_H-M   'P 1'
#
loop_
_entity.id
_entity.type
_entity.pdbx_description
1 polymer ?
#
loop_
_entity_poly.entity_id
_entity_poly.type
_entity_poly.pdbx_seq_one_letter_code
_entity_poly.pdbx_strand_id
1 'polypeptide(L)'
;MGIQARHFGDSLHSLANENCLVILNHRTNLDWLFIWGLGRRIHQLKIFLKRQLGPLPGVGWAMQCAGFVFLHRRLDRDQIRLEQAIKYLAKCKGLVQFMLFPEGTILNSGMPGSDRYAKKAGLPMLNYVLHPRQTGFLFIVNRMLELDSLMSEIIFRVSVLRLSFVKAN
;
A
#
# COMPACT_ATOMS: atom_id res chain seq x y z
N MET A 1 6.31 -19.16 -20.34
CA MET A 1 5.86 -19.15 -18.92
C MET A 1 4.87 -18.01 -18.76
N GLY A 2 3.70 -18.27 -18.18
CA GLY A 2 2.69 -17.24 -17.90
C GLY A 2 2.38 -17.13 -16.40
N ILE A 3 1.81 -16.00 -15.98
CA ILE A 3 1.26 -15.82 -14.63
C ILE A 3 -0.26 -15.92 -14.74
N GLN A 4 -0.87 -16.87 -14.03
CA GLN A 4 -2.31 -16.90 -13.83
C GLN A 4 -2.65 -16.17 -12.53
N ALA A 5 -3.39 -15.08 -12.65
CA ALA A 5 -3.97 -14.38 -11.51
C ALA A 5 -5.43 -14.83 -11.31
N ARG A 6 -5.77 -15.22 -10.07
CA ARG A 6 -7.16 -15.43 -9.66
C ARG A 6 -7.48 -14.45 -8.55
N HIS A 7 -8.53 -13.68 -8.76
CA HIS A 7 -9.11 -12.77 -7.78
C HIS A 7 -10.33 -13.44 -7.15
N PHE A 8 -10.46 -13.28 -5.83
CA PHE A 8 -11.59 -13.76 -5.04
C PHE A 8 -12.15 -12.60 -4.22
N GLY A 9 -13.48 -12.58 -4.06
CA GLY A 9 -14.21 -11.57 -3.29
C GLY A 9 -14.96 -10.58 -4.18
N ASP A 10 -15.15 -9.37 -3.67
CA ASP A 10 -15.92 -8.32 -4.33
C ASP A 10 -15.29 -7.82 -5.63
N SER A 11 -16.15 -7.48 -6.61
CA SER A 11 -15.69 -6.87 -7.86
C SER A 11 -14.88 -5.61 -7.60
N LEU A 12 -13.66 -5.59 -8.13
CA LEU A 12 -12.75 -4.45 -8.01
C LEU A 12 -13.07 -3.32 -9.00
N HIS A 13 -14.04 -3.50 -9.89
CA HIS A 13 -14.39 -2.50 -10.91
C HIS A 13 -15.13 -1.30 -10.32
N SER A 14 -16.01 -1.49 -9.33
CA SER A 14 -16.78 -0.39 -8.69
C SER A 14 -15.86 0.62 -8.00
N LEU A 15 -14.83 0.09 -7.34
CA LEU A 15 -13.82 0.84 -6.61
C LEU A 15 -12.91 1.72 -7.50
N ALA A 16 -12.96 1.61 -8.84
CA ALA A 16 -12.16 2.47 -9.73
C ALA A 16 -12.64 3.93 -9.73
N ASN A 17 -13.88 4.17 -9.29
CA ASN A 17 -14.52 5.49 -9.27
C ASN A 17 -14.65 6.07 -7.87
N GLU A 18 -13.96 5.50 -6.88
CA GLU A 18 -14.05 5.89 -5.47
C GLU A 18 -12.67 6.27 -4.92
N ASN A 19 -12.68 7.15 -3.92
CA ASN A 19 -11.52 7.38 -3.06
C ASN A 19 -11.44 6.23 -2.06
N CYS A 20 -10.31 5.54 -2.01
CA CYS A 20 -10.18 4.39 -1.11
C CYS A 20 -8.76 4.18 -0.61
N LEU A 21 -8.68 3.47 0.51
CA LEU A 21 -7.43 2.99 1.07
C LEU A 21 -7.27 1.51 0.74
N VAL A 22 -6.32 1.20 -0.14
CA VAL A 22 -5.96 -0.14 -0.55
C VAL A 22 -4.87 -0.68 0.39
N ILE A 23 -5.20 -1.74 1.11
CA ILE A 23 -4.29 -2.43 2.03
C ILE A 23 -3.91 -3.76 1.41
N LEU A 24 -2.60 -4.02 1.33
CA LEU A 24 -2.05 -5.28 0.82
C LEU A 24 -1.01 -5.85 1.79
N ASN A 25 -0.90 -7.17 1.81
CA ASN A 25 0.23 -7.85 2.43
C ASN A 25 1.48 -7.65 1.57
N HIS A 26 2.65 -7.56 2.20
CA HIS A 26 3.91 -7.27 1.51
C HIS A 26 4.79 -8.52 1.40
N ARG A 27 4.55 -9.31 0.35
CA ARG A 27 5.27 -10.56 0.06
C ARG A 27 6.48 -10.34 -0.84
N THR A 28 6.43 -9.39 -1.77
CA THR A 28 7.47 -9.15 -2.77
C THR A 28 7.63 -7.66 -3.09
N ASN A 29 8.75 -7.27 -3.72
CA ASN A 29 8.92 -5.90 -4.23
C ASN A 29 7.95 -5.53 -5.37
N LEU A 30 7.26 -6.51 -5.94
CA LEU A 30 6.40 -6.35 -7.12
C LEU A 30 4.91 -6.34 -6.76
N ASP A 31 4.56 -6.42 -5.47
CA ASP A 31 3.16 -6.55 -5.02
C ASP A 31 2.27 -5.42 -5.55
N TRP A 32 2.83 -4.22 -5.63
CA TRP A 32 2.13 -3.03 -6.12
C TRP A 32 1.85 -3.06 -7.62
N LEU A 33 2.61 -3.83 -8.43
CA LEU A 33 2.35 -3.95 -9.87
C LEU A 33 1.06 -4.73 -10.16
N PHE A 34 0.72 -5.69 -9.29
CA PHE A 34 -0.48 -6.51 -9.47
C PHE A 34 -1.76 -5.70 -9.44
N ILE A 35 -1.77 -4.55 -8.77
CA ILE A 35 -2.96 -3.71 -8.69
C ILE A 35 -3.37 -3.13 -10.04
N TRP A 36 -2.40 -2.90 -10.94
CA TRP A 36 -2.70 -2.42 -12.29
C TRP A 36 -3.35 -3.50 -13.15
N GLY A 37 -2.95 -4.76 -12.94
CA GLY A 37 -3.64 -5.92 -13.52
C GLY A 37 -5.09 -6.08 -13.03
N LEU A 38 -5.44 -5.46 -11.90
CA LEU A 38 -6.80 -5.42 -11.34
C LEU A 38 -7.61 -4.20 -11.82
N GLY A 39 -7.18 -3.55 -12.91
CA GLY A 39 -7.92 -2.46 -13.55
C GLY A 39 -7.76 -1.09 -12.88
N ARG A 40 -6.76 -0.92 -12.00
CA ARG A 40 -6.50 0.38 -11.36
C ARG A 40 -5.76 1.34 -12.28
N ARG A 41 -6.26 2.56 -12.37
CA ARG A 41 -5.63 3.61 -13.16
C ARG A 41 -4.42 4.17 -12.42
N ILE A 42 -3.29 4.22 -13.11
CA ILE A 42 -1.99 4.67 -12.56
C ILE A 42 -2.09 6.08 -11.96
N HIS A 43 -2.85 6.98 -12.60
CA HIS A 43 -2.95 8.38 -12.16
C HIS A 43 -3.74 8.56 -10.85
N GLN A 44 -4.64 7.65 -10.52
CA GLN A 44 -5.44 7.70 -9.28
C GLN A 44 -4.68 7.11 -8.09
N LEU A 45 -3.82 6.12 -8.35
CA LEU A 45 -3.10 5.40 -7.32
C LEU A 45 -1.92 6.22 -6.77
N LYS A 46 -1.82 6.31 -5.45
CA LYS A 46 -0.73 6.96 -4.70
C LYS A 46 -0.14 5.97 -3.72
N ILE A 47 1.12 5.62 -3.93
CA ILE A 47 1.82 4.60 -3.15
C ILE A 47 2.82 5.29 -2.22
N PHE A 48 2.91 4.81 -0.99
CA PHE A 48 3.95 5.21 -0.06
C PHE A 48 5.22 4.39 -0.27
N LEU A 49 6.34 5.05 -0.59
CA LEU A 49 7.59 4.40 -0.98
C LEU A 49 8.78 4.81 -0.11
N LYS A 50 9.85 4.01 -0.13
CA LYS A 50 11.13 4.37 0.50
C LYS A 50 11.72 5.61 -0.18
N ARG A 51 12.13 6.61 0.60
CA ARG A 51 12.75 7.84 0.07
C ARG A 51 13.99 7.59 -0.80
N GLN A 52 14.74 6.52 -0.51
CA GLN A 52 15.90 6.12 -1.31
C GLN A 52 15.56 5.80 -2.77
N LEU A 53 14.30 5.48 -3.10
CA LEU A 53 13.87 5.21 -4.47
C LEU A 53 13.68 6.49 -5.31
N GLY A 54 13.45 7.64 -4.68
CA GLY A 54 13.16 8.89 -5.39
C GLY A 54 14.31 9.37 -6.28
N PRO A 55 15.56 9.43 -5.77
CA PRO A 55 16.71 9.88 -6.55
C PRO A 55 17.13 8.95 -7.70
N LEU A 56 16.58 7.73 -7.79
CA LEU A 56 16.98 6.78 -8.83
C LEU A 56 16.57 7.29 -10.22
N PRO A 57 17.51 7.36 -11.19
CA PRO A 57 17.18 7.80 -12.53
C PRO A 57 16.20 6.83 -13.21
N GLY A 58 15.31 7.36 -14.05
CA GLY A 58 14.25 6.58 -14.70
C GLY A 58 13.11 6.26 -13.74
N VAL A 59 13.20 5.14 -13.02
CA VAL A 59 12.09 4.62 -12.19
C VAL A 59 11.72 5.58 -11.06
N GLY A 60 12.71 6.14 -10.35
CA GLY A 60 12.47 7.08 -9.26
C GLY A 60 11.84 8.39 -9.72
N TRP A 61 12.25 8.90 -10.89
CA TRP A 61 11.67 10.07 -11.52
C TRP A 61 10.24 9.80 -12.00
N ALA A 62 9.98 8.66 -12.64
CA ALA A 62 8.64 8.25 -13.05
C ALA A 62 7.68 8.16 -11.85
N MET A 63 8.15 7.59 -10.73
CA MET A 63 7.38 7.52 -9.47
C MET A 63 7.09 8.91 -8.87
N GLN A 64 8.03 9.86 -8.99
CA GLN A 64 7.79 11.26 -8.58
C GLN A 64 6.76 11.94 -9.47
N CYS A 65 6.84 11.77 -10.80
CA CYS A 65 5.84 12.28 -11.75
C CYS A 65 4.45 11.66 -11.52
N ALA A 66 4.38 10.40 -11.09
CA ALA A 66 3.13 9.74 -10.73
C ALA A 66 2.52 10.28 -9.41
N GLY A 67 3.24 11.13 -8.68
CA GLY A 67 2.80 11.69 -7.40
C GLY A 67 2.88 10.70 -6.23
N PHE A 68 3.80 9.73 -6.28
CA PHE A 68 4.01 8.81 -5.15
C PHE A 68 4.68 9.53 -3.97
N VAL A 69 4.36 9.07 -2.75
CA VAL A 69 4.79 9.72 -1.52
C VAL A 69 6.01 8.99 -0.95
N PHE A 70 7.15 9.65 -1.01
CA PHE A 70 8.43 9.12 -0.52
C PHE A 70 8.62 9.41 0.97
N LEU A 71 8.87 8.36 1.75
CA LEU A 71 9.00 8.37 3.21
C LEU A 71 10.35 7.81 3.69
N HIS A 72 10.86 8.36 4.80
CA HIS A 72 11.99 7.82 5.56
C HIS A 72 11.62 6.61 6.43
N ARG A 73 10.33 6.24 6.49
CA ARG A 73 9.78 5.20 7.38
C ARG A 73 9.97 5.55 8.86
N ARG A 74 9.91 6.85 9.15
CA ARG A 74 10.08 7.44 10.47
C ARG A 74 9.07 8.57 10.61
N LEU A 75 8.02 8.31 11.39
CA LEU A 75 6.88 9.23 11.48
C LEU A 75 7.33 10.62 11.94
N ASP A 76 8.27 10.70 12.88
CA ASP A 76 8.90 11.94 13.35
C ASP A 76 9.45 12.82 12.23
N ARG A 77 10.04 12.21 11.19
CA ARG A 77 10.59 12.93 10.03
C ARG A 77 9.58 13.15 8.91
N ASP A 78 8.62 12.24 8.81
CA ASP A 78 7.71 12.17 7.67
C ASP A 78 6.37 12.87 7.95
N GLN A 79 6.03 13.17 9.20
CA GLN A 79 4.71 13.68 9.61
C GLN A 79 4.28 14.92 8.83
N ILE A 80 5.11 15.96 8.77
CA ILE A 80 4.79 17.20 8.05
C ILE A 80 4.58 16.93 6.56
N ARG A 81 5.46 16.12 5.96
CA ARG A 81 5.40 15.78 4.53
C ARG A 81 4.17 14.93 4.20
N LEU A 82 3.84 13.97 5.05
CA LEU A 82 2.64 13.13 4.94
C LEU A 82 1.39 14.00 5.00
N GLU A 83 1.30 14.88 5.99
CA GLU A 83 0.15 15.77 6.16
C GLU A 83 -0.03 16.70 4.95
N GLN A 84 1.06 17.29 4.45
CA GLN A 84 1.02 18.11 3.24
C GLN A 84 0.60 17.31 2.00
N ALA A 85 1.11 16.09 1.84
CA ALA A 85 0.75 15.22 0.71
C ALA A 85 -0.73 14.84 0.74
N ILE A 86 -1.24 14.43 1.91
CA ILE A 86 -2.65 14.07 2.09
C ILE A 86 -3.55 15.28 1.83
N LYS A 87 -3.23 16.45 2.41
CA LYS A 87 -3.99 17.70 2.17
C LYS A 87 -3.98 18.13 0.71
N TYR A 88 -2.84 18.00 0.04
CA TYR A 88 -2.73 18.32 -1.40
C TYR A 88 -3.65 17.40 -2.21
N LEU A 89 -3.57 16.09 -1.96
CA LEU A 89 -4.39 15.09 -2.65
C LEU A 89 -5.88 15.27 -2.37
N ALA A 90 -6.26 15.66 -1.14
CA ALA A 90 -7.64 15.99 -0.78
C ALA A 90 -8.20 17.22 -1.52
N LYS A 91 -7.33 18.18 -1.87
CA LYS A 91 -7.71 19.39 -2.64
C LYS A 91 -7.82 19.14 -4.13
N CYS A 92 -7.05 18.18 -4.65
CA CYS A 92 -7.23 17.74 -6.03
C CYS A 92 -8.62 17.11 -6.13
N LYS A 93 -9.57 17.73 -6.87
CA LYS A 93 -10.93 17.21 -7.11
C LYS A 93 -10.98 15.88 -7.90
N GLY A 94 -9.87 15.15 -7.96
CA GLY A 94 -9.74 13.87 -8.63
C GLY A 94 -9.90 12.71 -7.66
N LEU A 95 -10.16 11.54 -8.21
CA LEU A 95 -10.20 10.31 -7.44
C LEU A 95 -8.78 9.91 -7.03
N VAL A 96 -8.57 9.74 -5.73
CA VAL A 96 -7.29 9.37 -5.11
C VAL A 96 -7.44 8.05 -4.36
N GLN A 97 -6.57 7.11 -4.69
CA GLN A 97 -6.50 5.82 -4.03
C GLN A 97 -5.14 5.67 -3.38
N PHE A 98 -5.13 5.56 -2.06
CA PHE A 98 -3.89 5.35 -1.32
C PHE A 98 -3.61 3.87 -1.22
N MET A 99 -2.35 3.47 -1.42
CA MET A 99 -1.92 2.10 -1.19
C MET A 99 -0.84 2.06 -0.14
N LEU A 100 -1.03 1.17 0.83
CA LEU A 100 -0.03 0.90 1.86
C LEU A 100 0.10 -0.58 2.18
N PHE A 101 1.24 -0.87 2.79
CA PHE A 101 1.60 -2.17 3.30
C PHE A 101 1.79 -2.03 4.82
N PRO A 102 0.84 -2.47 5.66
CA PRO A 102 0.91 -2.29 7.11
C PRO A 102 2.16 -2.94 7.73
N GLU A 103 2.66 -4.02 7.10
CA GLU A 103 3.91 -4.69 7.46
C GLU A 103 5.13 -3.76 7.34
N GLY A 104 5.09 -2.80 6.40
CA GLY A 104 6.14 -1.83 6.14
C GLY A 104 7.45 -2.42 5.57
N THR A 105 7.57 -3.75 5.47
CA THR A 105 8.75 -4.48 5.01
C THR A 105 8.32 -5.78 4.34
N ILE A 106 9.11 -6.29 3.40
CA ILE A 106 8.83 -7.55 2.71
C ILE A 106 9.03 -8.71 3.69
N LEU A 107 8.10 -9.67 3.68
CA LEU A 107 8.08 -10.84 4.55
C LEU A 107 9.46 -11.49 4.78
N ASN A 108 10.15 -11.89 3.71
CA ASN A 108 11.42 -12.62 3.81
C ASN A 108 12.48 -11.88 4.63
N SER A 109 12.50 -10.55 4.53
CA SER A 109 13.45 -9.70 5.26
C SER A 109 12.95 -9.28 6.64
N GLY A 110 11.63 -9.23 6.84
CA GLY A 110 11.02 -8.78 8.09
C GLY A 110 10.74 -9.89 9.10
N MET A 111 10.70 -11.16 8.68
CA MET A 111 10.26 -12.28 9.51
C MET A 111 11.05 -12.38 10.83
N PRO A 112 12.40 -12.35 10.85
CA PRO A 112 13.14 -12.45 12.10
C PRO A 112 12.81 -11.31 13.09
N GLY A 113 12.50 -10.11 12.58
CA GLY A 113 12.10 -8.98 13.41
C GLY A 113 10.68 -9.12 13.95
N SER A 114 9.76 -9.58 13.11
CA SER A 114 8.37 -9.88 13.48
C SER A 114 8.31 -10.98 14.55
N ASP A 115 9.10 -12.04 14.40
CA ASP A 115 9.20 -13.16 15.34
C ASP A 115 9.71 -12.72 16.72
N ARG A 116 10.76 -11.87 16.74
CA ARG A 116 11.28 -11.31 18.00
C ARG A 116 10.24 -10.45 18.70
N TYR A 117 9.51 -9.63 17.94
CA TYR A 117 8.41 -8.82 18.46
C TYR A 117 7.29 -9.71 19.03
N ALA A 118 6.88 -10.74 18.29
CA ALA A 118 5.83 -11.65 18.70
C ALA A 118 6.17 -12.37 20.02
N LYS A 119 7.39 -12.93 20.13
CA LYS A 119 7.88 -13.57 21.35
C LYS A 119 7.89 -12.61 22.55
N LYS A 120 8.36 -11.38 22.35
CA LYS A 120 8.41 -10.37 23.43
C LYS A 120 7.02 -9.92 23.88
N ALA A 121 6.08 -9.81 22.95
CA ALA A 121 4.72 -9.35 23.20
C ALA A 121 3.73 -10.48 23.55
N GLY A 122 4.17 -11.74 23.57
CA GLY A 122 3.29 -12.90 23.80
C GLY A 122 2.28 -13.14 22.68
N LEU A 123 2.59 -12.73 21.46
CA LEU A 123 1.71 -12.86 20.29
C LEU A 123 1.96 -14.18 19.53
N PRO A 124 0.97 -14.67 18.77
CA PRO A 124 1.16 -15.84 17.92
C PRO A 124 2.22 -15.59 16.85
N MET A 125 2.95 -16.66 16.54
CA MET A 125 3.90 -16.70 15.43
C MET A 125 3.14 -16.77 14.11
N LEU A 126 3.51 -15.91 13.15
CA LEU A 126 2.86 -15.84 11.84
C LEU A 126 3.82 -16.32 10.76
N ASN A 127 3.34 -17.19 9.86
CA ASN A 127 4.20 -17.81 8.83
C ASN A 127 4.12 -17.11 7.46
N TYR A 128 3.02 -16.38 7.21
CA TYR A 128 2.71 -15.86 5.87
C TYR A 128 2.63 -14.35 5.77
N VAL A 129 2.59 -13.64 6.90
CA VAL A 129 2.51 -12.19 7.03
C VAL A 129 3.33 -11.74 8.23
N LEU A 130 3.78 -10.49 8.24
CA LEU A 130 4.42 -9.86 9.39
C LEU A 130 3.39 -9.20 10.30
N HIS A 131 3.73 -9.06 11.58
CA HIS A 131 2.96 -8.21 12.49
C HIS A 131 2.99 -6.74 12.01
N PRO A 132 1.83 -6.07 11.88
CA PRO A 132 1.75 -4.75 11.28
C PRO A 132 2.39 -3.66 12.15
N ARG A 133 2.96 -2.65 11.49
CA ARG A 133 3.46 -1.42 12.11
C ARG A 133 2.36 -0.37 12.14
N GLN A 134 1.64 -0.32 13.26
CA GLN A 134 0.40 0.44 13.41
C GLN A 134 0.58 1.96 13.27
N THR A 135 1.69 2.53 13.76
CA THR A 135 1.79 3.98 14.01
C THR A 135 1.61 4.85 12.76
N GLY A 136 2.35 4.53 11.69
CA GLY A 136 2.24 5.28 10.43
C GLY A 136 0.92 5.01 9.70
N PHE A 137 0.42 3.78 9.78
CA PHE A 137 -0.88 3.40 9.22
C PHE A 137 -2.03 4.19 9.87
N LEU A 138 -2.09 4.17 11.20
CA LEU A 138 -3.09 4.91 11.99
C LEU A 138 -3.03 6.41 11.70
N PHE A 139 -1.83 6.98 11.61
CA PHE A 139 -1.68 8.39 11.25
C PHE A 139 -2.31 8.72 9.89
N ILE A 140 -2.05 7.91 8.86
CA ILE A 140 -2.60 8.12 7.52
C ILE A 140 -4.13 7.96 7.53
N VAL A 141 -4.63 6.88 8.13
CA VAL A 141 -6.07 6.59 8.23
C VAL A 141 -6.79 7.73 8.94
N ASN A 142 -6.31 8.16 10.11
CA ASN A 142 -6.93 9.24 10.87
C ASN A 142 -6.98 10.55 10.07
N ARG A 143 -5.90 10.89 9.36
CA ARG A 143 -5.87 12.08 8.50
C ARG A 143 -6.79 11.97 7.29
N MET A 144 -6.98 10.77 6.74
CA MET A 144 -7.93 10.55 5.65
C MET A 144 -9.39 10.65 6.14
N LEU A 145 -9.67 10.20 7.37
CA LEU A 145 -11.00 10.29 7.97
C LEU A 145 -11.37 11.71 8.39
N GLU A 146 -10.41 12.51 8.84
CA GLU A 146 -10.63 13.94 9.15
C GLU A 146 -10.91 14.77 7.88
N LEU A 147 -10.54 14.26 6.71
CA LEU A 147 -10.72 14.90 5.42
C LEU A 147 -11.86 14.18 4.69
N ASP A 148 -13.11 14.56 4.97
CA ASP A 148 -14.33 13.97 4.39
C ASP A 148 -14.28 13.80 2.86
N SER A 149 -13.48 14.61 2.16
CA SER A 149 -13.27 14.50 0.71
C SER A 149 -12.50 13.25 0.28
N LEU A 150 -11.77 12.58 1.18
CA LEU A 150 -10.94 11.42 0.88
C LEU A 150 -11.58 10.09 1.31
N MET A 151 -12.45 10.07 2.31
CA MET A 151 -13.17 8.87 2.73
C MET A 151 -14.58 9.24 3.20
N SER A 152 -15.58 9.01 2.36
CA SER A 152 -16.98 9.22 2.73
C SER A 152 -17.56 8.03 3.52
N GLU A 153 -17.10 6.81 3.27
CA GLU A 153 -17.47 5.59 3.99
C GLU A 153 -16.27 4.64 4.09
N ILE A 154 -16.07 4.01 5.26
CA ILE A 154 -15.06 2.97 5.42
C ILE A 154 -15.66 1.62 5.04
N ILE A 155 -15.61 1.27 3.76
CA ILE A 155 -15.99 -0.07 3.30
C ILE A 155 -14.74 -0.96 3.30
N PHE A 156 -14.64 -1.87 4.28
CA PHE A 156 -13.59 -2.88 4.29
C PHE A 156 -13.90 -3.98 3.27
N ARG A 157 -13.42 -3.81 2.03
CA ARG A 157 -13.47 -4.88 1.02
C ARG A 157 -12.21 -5.72 1.11
N VAL A 158 -12.36 -6.98 1.49
CA VAL A 158 -11.25 -7.94 1.50
C VAL A 158 -11.23 -8.65 0.14
N SER A 159 -10.13 -8.48 -0.59
CA SER A 159 -9.88 -9.21 -1.84
C SER A 159 -8.60 -10.01 -1.70
N VAL A 160 -8.65 -11.28 -2.09
CA VAL A 160 -7.49 -12.16 -2.09
C VAL A 160 -7.03 -12.39 -3.52
N LEU A 161 -5.79 -12.03 -3.81
CA LEU A 161 -5.16 -12.32 -5.08
C LEU A 161 -4.25 -13.54 -4.94
N ARG A 162 -4.57 -14.62 -5.65
CA ARG A 162 -3.69 -15.79 -5.76
C ARG A 162 -3.00 -15.77 -7.12
N LEU A 163 -1.67 -15.78 -7.08
CA LEU A 163 -0.83 -15.88 -8.27
C LEU A 163 -0.27 -17.30 -8.39
N SER A 164 -0.39 -17.88 -9.57
CA SER A 164 0.17 -19.20 -9.88
C SER A 164 1.00 -19.11 -11.17
N PHE A 165 2.21 -19.68 -11.16
CA PHE A 165 3.03 -19.77 -12.36
C PHE A 165 2.55 -20.96 -13.20
N VAL A 166 2.23 -20.69 -14.46
CA VAL A 166 1.82 -21.73 -15.42
C VAL A 166 2.98 -21.95 -16.39
N LYS A 167 3.48 -23.19 -16.47
CA LYS A 167 4.41 -23.57 -17.53
C LYS A 167 3.67 -23.47 -18.87
N ALA A 168 4.34 -22.89 -19.86
CA ALA A 168 3.81 -22.99 -21.22
C ALA A 168 3.94 -24.46 -21.63
N ASN A 169 2.82 -25.05 -22.05
CA ASN A 169 2.83 -26.35 -22.73
C ASN A 169 3.54 -26.20 -24.07
#